data_AF-A0A7R9TXG2-F1
#
_entry.id   AF-A0A7R9TXG2-F1
#
_cell.length_a   1.000
_cell.length_b   1.000
_cell.length_c   1.000
_cell.angle_alpha   90.00
_cell.angle_beta   90.00
_cell.angle_gamma   90.00
#
_symmetry.space_group_name_H-M   'P 1'
#
loop_
_entity.id
_entity.type
_entity.pdbx_description
1 polymer ?
#
loop_
_entity_poly.entity_id
_entity_poly.type
_entity_poly.pdbx_seq_one_letter_code
_entity_poly.pdbx_strand_id
1 'polypeptide(L)'
;MAPPPRKIKLRNKDFFESDEYLRKLEGVTSRLAGAFPGQDPTSREDVAKTIMEILQGHEDTLGASSPTPRPMMKLPARCFRDLAPGGALFVILKRCLRRKHEGRWRRFDWQSEHKRREFVGMMVECEDDLRAKGLLGHAKIHVSSDVPAEKRAELTRAIAACGAVAAVSQYEDGVTHVVHEEDIAAAAAAAAATSDVLVLGVLGKEAHVHYKRHPGSYDAWISLSSAQANAAVGSNLTSPPPDEFEDDPNLRLGLSRRAEPAKHVIAAWLLDSARFNEYCEESDYAWEDPAVRAMRAMREAAEAATRNAMDAVAAAASAGAAEAA
;
A
#
# COMPACT_ATOMS: atom_id res chain seq x y z
N MET A 1 7.56 2.07 16.73
CA MET A 1 8.05 3.42 16.32
C MET A 1 7.00 4.08 15.45
N ALA A 2 6.55 5.30 15.79
CA ALA A 2 5.56 6.01 14.97
C ALA A 2 6.19 6.52 13.66
N PRO A 3 5.44 6.57 12.54
CA PRO A 3 5.96 7.12 11.30
C PRO A 3 6.34 8.59 11.49
N PRO A 4 7.41 9.08 10.84
CA PRO A 4 7.77 10.49 10.90
C PRO A 4 6.60 11.35 10.39
N PRO A 5 6.36 12.54 10.97
CA PRO A 5 5.30 13.43 10.49
C PRO A 5 5.54 13.76 9.02
N ARG A 6 4.50 13.64 8.18
CA ARG A 6 4.52 14.09 6.78
C ARG A 6 4.69 15.61 6.72
N LYS A 7 5.91 16.07 6.91
CA LYS A 7 6.40 17.18 6.13
C LYS A 7 6.93 16.50 4.88
N ILE A 8 6.30 16.70 3.72
CA ILE A 8 7.00 16.48 2.46
C ILE A 8 8.12 17.54 2.39
N LYS A 9 9.12 17.41 3.25
CA LYS A 9 10.47 17.77 2.88
C LYS A 9 10.92 16.53 2.15
N LEU A 10 10.84 16.58 0.84
CA LEU A 10 11.41 15.64 -0.13
C LEU A 10 12.79 15.16 0.33
N ARG A 11 12.86 14.22 1.27
CA ARG A 11 14.09 13.51 1.58
C ARG A 11 14.32 12.35 0.61
N ASN A 12 13.36 12.14 -0.30
CA ASN A 12 13.56 11.41 -1.55
C ASN A 12 14.00 12.34 -2.70
N LYS A 13 14.34 13.61 -2.47
CA LYS A 13 14.97 14.41 -3.54
C LYS A 13 16.20 13.68 -4.08
N ASP A 14 17.01 13.12 -3.19
CA ASP A 14 18.19 12.32 -3.54
C ASP A 14 17.82 11.05 -4.33
N PHE A 15 16.66 10.45 -4.07
CA PHE A 15 16.15 9.28 -4.81
C PHE A 15 15.63 9.65 -6.21
N PHE A 16 14.74 10.65 -6.30
CA PHE A 16 14.18 11.13 -7.56
C PHE A 16 15.22 11.80 -8.47
N GLU A 17 16.34 12.23 -7.90
CA GLU A 17 17.51 12.76 -8.62
C GLU A 17 18.63 11.73 -8.81
N SER A 18 18.47 10.51 -8.31
CA SER A 18 19.49 9.46 -8.46
C SER A 18 19.62 9.01 -9.92
N ASP A 19 20.85 8.79 -10.38
CA ASP A 19 21.12 8.31 -11.74
C ASP A 19 20.43 6.97 -12.05
N GLU A 20 20.28 6.11 -11.05
CA GLU A 20 19.57 4.84 -11.20
C GLU A 20 18.09 5.08 -11.52
N TYR A 21 17.41 5.91 -10.75
CA TYR A 21 16.00 6.23 -10.97
C TYR A 21 15.80 6.97 -12.31
N LEU A 22 16.65 7.94 -12.62
CA LEU A 22 16.58 8.68 -13.88
C LEU A 22 16.76 7.78 -15.10
N ARG A 23 17.62 6.75 -15.03
CA ARG A 23 17.73 5.73 -16.08
C ARG A 23 16.45 4.90 -16.23
N LYS A 24 15.83 4.49 -15.11
CA LYS A 24 14.56 3.75 -15.15
C LYS A 24 13.42 4.57 -15.80
N LEU A 25 13.49 5.90 -15.77
CA LEU A 25 12.52 6.80 -16.42
C LEU A 25 12.69 6.96 -17.94
N GLU A 26 13.77 6.46 -18.56
CA GLU A 26 14.05 6.70 -19.98
C GLU A 26 12.94 6.19 -20.91
N GLY A 27 12.37 5.02 -20.60
CA GLY A 27 11.27 4.44 -21.37
C GLY A 27 10.00 5.31 -21.34
N VAL A 28 9.62 5.79 -20.16
CA VAL A 28 8.48 6.71 -19.99
C VAL A 28 8.75 8.05 -20.68
N THR A 29 9.95 8.59 -20.50
CA THR A 29 10.39 9.87 -21.09
C THR A 29 10.31 9.83 -22.62
N SER A 30 10.84 8.77 -23.24
CA SER A 30 10.76 8.56 -24.69
C SER A 30 9.31 8.53 -25.20
N ARG A 31 8.42 7.84 -24.46
CA ARG A 31 6.99 7.74 -24.81
C ARG A 31 6.25 9.06 -24.67
N LEU A 32 6.61 9.88 -23.66
CA LEU A 32 6.06 11.22 -23.49
C LEU A 32 6.51 12.15 -24.62
N ALA A 33 7.79 12.12 -25.01
CA ALA A 33 8.30 12.89 -26.14
C ALA A 33 7.53 12.58 -27.44
N GLY A 34 7.26 11.30 -27.70
CA GLY A 34 6.43 10.88 -28.84
C GLY A 34 4.95 11.29 -28.74
N ALA A 35 4.42 11.50 -27.53
CA ALA A 35 3.03 11.92 -27.32
C ALA A 35 2.79 13.43 -27.54
N PHE A 36 3.85 14.24 -27.50
CA PHE A 36 3.78 15.70 -27.61
C PHE A 36 4.75 16.24 -28.68
N PRO A 37 4.58 15.87 -29.96
CA PRO A 37 5.45 16.37 -31.01
C PRO A 37 5.36 17.89 -31.12
N GLY A 38 6.51 18.58 -31.07
CA GLY A 38 6.60 20.04 -31.18
C GLY A 38 6.51 20.81 -29.86
N GLN A 39 6.42 20.12 -28.72
CA GLN A 39 6.73 20.73 -27.42
C GLN A 39 8.23 20.60 -27.13
N ASP A 40 8.76 21.44 -26.24
CA ASP A 40 10.14 21.32 -25.79
C ASP A 40 10.40 19.91 -25.23
N PRO A 41 11.51 19.25 -25.60
CA PRO A 41 11.81 17.91 -25.11
C PRO A 41 11.79 17.88 -23.58
N THR A 42 10.93 17.04 -23.01
CA THR A 42 10.89 16.83 -21.57
C THR A 42 12.05 15.91 -21.21
N SER A 43 13.02 16.42 -20.46
CA SER A 43 14.14 15.60 -19.96
C SER A 43 13.65 14.59 -18.91
N ARG A 44 14.44 13.55 -18.63
CA ARG A 44 14.13 12.60 -17.55
C ARG A 44 14.11 13.30 -16.18
N GLU A 45 14.92 14.35 -16.01
CA GLU A 45 14.94 15.21 -14.84
C GLU A 45 13.64 16.05 -14.73
N ASP A 46 13.12 16.57 -15.85
CA ASP A 46 11.83 17.26 -15.88
C ASP A 46 10.66 16.31 -15.59
N VAL A 47 10.74 15.06 -16.06
CA VAL A 47 9.78 14.01 -15.73
C VAL A 47 9.81 13.74 -14.23
N ALA A 48 10.98 13.46 -13.64
CA ALA A 48 11.13 13.21 -12.21
C ALA A 48 10.59 14.39 -11.37
N LYS A 49 10.90 15.63 -11.76
CA LYS A 49 10.35 16.83 -11.13
C LYS A 49 8.83 16.89 -11.21
N THR A 50 8.26 16.60 -12.38
CA THR A 50 6.81 16.58 -12.58
C THR A 50 6.14 15.53 -11.69
N ILE A 51 6.74 14.35 -11.54
CA ILE A 51 6.26 13.30 -10.62
C ILE A 51 6.22 13.83 -9.19
N MET A 52 7.31 14.45 -8.71
CA MET A 52 7.35 15.04 -7.37
C MET A 52 6.28 16.11 -7.17
N GLU A 53 6.07 16.99 -8.16
CA GLU A 53 5.04 18.03 -8.07
C GLU A 53 3.62 17.44 -8.02
N ILE A 54 3.34 16.36 -8.77
CA ILE A 54 2.04 15.66 -8.73
C ILE A 54 1.83 14.95 -7.39
N LEU A 55 2.84 14.25 -6.88
CA LEU A 55 2.79 13.59 -5.57
C LEU A 55 2.58 14.61 -4.44
N GLN A 56 3.22 15.77 -4.50
CA GLN A 56 2.96 16.87 -3.58
C GLN A 56 1.50 17.35 -3.66
N GLY A 57 0.95 17.44 -4.88
CA GLY A 57 -0.47 17.79 -5.07
C GLY A 57 -1.43 16.80 -4.45
N HIS A 58 -1.13 15.50 -4.54
CA HIS A 58 -1.88 14.44 -3.88
C HIS A 58 -1.95 14.69 -2.37
N GLU A 59 -0.83 15.00 -1.75
CA GLU A 59 -0.80 15.20 -0.30
C GLU A 59 -1.43 16.51 0.16
N ASP A 60 -1.18 17.60 -0.55
CA ASP A 60 -1.71 18.92 -0.18
C ASP A 60 -3.23 19.02 -0.42
N THR A 61 -3.77 18.23 -1.34
CA THR A 61 -5.17 18.33 -1.79
C THR A 61 -6.03 17.15 -1.33
N LEU A 62 -5.47 15.95 -1.27
CA LEU A 62 -6.19 14.70 -1.03
C LEU A 62 -5.59 13.88 0.12
N GLY A 63 -4.47 14.29 0.72
CA GLY A 63 -3.82 13.54 1.80
C GLY A 63 -4.61 13.56 3.10
N ALA A 64 -4.21 12.71 4.05
CA ALA A 64 -4.86 12.58 5.37
C ALA A 64 -4.94 13.92 6.13
N SER A 65 -3.92 14.77 5.97
CA SER A 65 -3.79 16.09 6.60
C SER A 65 -4.25 17.25 5.70
N SER A 66 -4.79 16.97 4.51
CA SER A 66 -5.32 17.99 3.61
C SER A 66 -6.67 18.54 4.10
N PRO A 67 -7.07 19.76 3.68
CA PRO A 67 -8.39 20.30 3.99
C PRO A 67 -9.53 19.41 3.46
N THR A 68 -10.58 19.26 4.26
CA THR A 68 -11.83 18.59 3.85
C THR A 68 -12.78 19.56 3.16
N PRO A 69 -13.64 19.10 2.21
CA PRO A 69 -13.83 17.71 1.77
C PRO A 69 -12.76 17.25 0.77
N ARG A 70 -12.43 15.96 0.79
CA ARG A 70 -11.57 15.28 -0.18
C ARG A 70 -12.45 14.65 -1.27
N PRO A 71 -12.56 15.25 -2.48
CA PRO A 71 -13.61 14.86 -3.42
C PRO A 71 -13.37 13.53 -4.11
N MET A 72 -12.15 12.98 -4.01
CA MET A 72 -11.78 11.67 -4.54
C MET A 72 -10.75 11.00 -3.64
N MET A 73 -10.70 9.68 -3.71
CA MET A 73 -9.60 8.88 -3.17
C MET A 73 -8.30 9.23 -3.91
N LYS A 74 -7.15 9.21 -3.22
CA LYS A 74 -5.86 9.34 -3.94
C LYS A 74 -5.70 8.18 -4.92
N LEU A 75 -5.14 8.49 -6.08
CA LEU A 75 -4.57 7.47 -6.96
C LEU A 75 -3.57 6.63 -6.15
N PRO A 76 -3.63 5.30 -6.26
CA PRO A 76 -2.75 4.45 -5.45
C PRO A 76 -1.27 4.72 -5.73
N ALA A 77 -0.43 4.74 -4.68
CA ALA A 77 0.99 5.06 -4.78
C ALA A 77 1.72 4.23 -5.84
N ARG A 78 1.33 2.97 -6.00
CA ARG A 78 1.88 2.07 -7.02
C ARG A 78 1.66 2.51 -8.46
N CYS A 79 0.62 3.27 -8.76
CA CYS A 79 0.42 3.84 -10.11
C CYS A 79 1.56 4.81 -10.48
N PHE A 80 2.24 5.40 -9.49
CA PHE A 80 3.41 6.25 -9.67
C PHE A 80 4.73 5.46 -9.66
N ARG A 81 4.70 4.17 -9.31
CA ARG A 81 5.84 3.25 -9.33
C ARG A 81 5.87 2.39 -10.60
N ASP A 82 4.81 2.33 -11.39
CA ASP A 82 4.81 1.62 -12.68
C ASP A 82 5.61 2.38 -13.75
N LEU A 83 6.92 2.13 -13.83
CA LEU A 83 7.84 2.78 -14.77
C LEU A 83 7.84 2.16 -16.17
N ALA A 84 6.91 1.23 -16.46
CA ALA A 84 6.81 0.67 -17.80
C ALA A 84 6.49 1.80 -18.81
N PRO A 85 7.06 1.78 -20.04
CA PRO A 85 6.85 2.84 -21.04
C PRO A 85 5.37 3.09 -21.41
N GLY A 86 4.48 2.12 -21.18
CA GLY A 86 3.04 2.23 -21.36
C GLY A 86 2.22 2.04 -20.08
N GLY A 87 2.88 2.02 -18.93
CA GLY A 87 2.28 1.76 -17.63
C GLY A 87 1.46 2.91 -17.06
N ALA A 88 1.00 2.75 -15.82
CA ALA A 88 0.15 3.71 -15.12
C ALA A 88 0.81 5.09 -14.99
N LEU A 89 2.12 5.15 -14.72
CA LEU A 89 2.82 6.42 -14.59
C LEU A 89 2.82 7.21 -15.89
N PHE A 90 3.05 6.54 -17.03
CA PHE A 90 2.98 7.17 -18.34
C PHE A 90 1.59 7.76 -18.61
N VAL A 91 0.53 7.03 -18.26
CA VAL A 91 -0.86 7.49 -18.45
C VAL A 91 -1.15 8.74 -17.61
N ILE A 92 -0.76 8.73 -16.34
CA ILE A 92 -0.90 9.88 -15.44
C ILE A 92 -0.12 11.08 -15.98
N LEU A 93 1.16 10.90 -16.28
CA LEU A 93 2.02 11.98 -16.77
C LEU A 93 1.53 12.56 -18.09
N LYS A 94 1.05 11.71 -19.01
CA LYS A 94 0.48 12.17 -20.29
C LYS A 94 -0.72 13.07 -20.05
N ARG A 95 -1.64 12.70 -19.15
CA ARG A 95 -2.81 13.53 -18.81
C ARG A 95 -2.37 14.87 -18.18
N CYS A 96 -1.46 14.83 -17.21
CA CYS A 96 -0.97 16.02 -16.52
C CYS A 96 -0.21 16.97 -17.45
N LEU A 97 0.73 16.46 -18.25
CA LEU A 97 1.52 17.28 -19.17
C LEU A 97 0.64 17.90 -20.26
N ARG A 98 -0.35 17.17 -20.78
CA ARG A 98 -1.32 17.76 -21.73
C ARG A 98 -2.00 19.00 -21.13
N ARG A 99 -2.49 18.90 -19.88
CA ARG A 99 -3.10 20.03 -19.17
C ARG A 99 -2.11 21.17 -18.92
N LYS A 100 -0.86 20.84 -18.56
CA LYS A 100 0.24 21.81 -18.41
C LYS A 100 0.50 22.60 -19.70
N HIS A 101 0.55 21.92 -20.85
CA HIS A 101 0.76 22.55 -22.16
C HIS A 101 -0.43 23.41 -22.58
N GLU A 102 -1.66 22.90 -22.48
CA GLU A 102 -2.90 23.63 -22.79
C GLU A 102 -3.03 24.90 -21.93
N GLY A 103 -2.73 24.79 -20.64
CA GLY A 103 -2.75 25.90 -19.68
C GLY A 103 -1.50 26.79 -19.72
N ARG A 104 -0.47 26.44 -20.48
CA ARG A 104 0.86 27.10 -20.52
C ARG A 104 1.48 27.26 -19.12
N TRP A 105 1.31 26.25 -18.27
CA TRP A 105 1.82 26.27 -16.90
C TRP A 105 3.33 26.03 -16.88
N ARG A 106 4.06 26.91 -16.19
CA ARG A 106 5.52 26.74 -16.01
C ARG A 106 5.85 25.60 -15.04
N ARG A 107 5.05 25.44 -14.00
CA ARG A 107 5.19 24.41 -12.97
C ARG A 107 3.82 24.05 -12.41
N PHE A 108 3.73 22.90 -11.76
CA PHE A 108 2.61 22.58 -10.92
C PHE A 108 2.86 23.14 -9.51
N ASP A 109 1.98 24.04 -9.05
CA ASP A 109 1.97 24.51 -7.67
C ASP A 109 0.53 24.50 -7.16
N TRP A 110 0.30 23.86 -6.01
CA TRP A 110 -1.05 23.55 -5.51
C TRP A 110 -1.46 24.44 -4.34
N GLN A 111 -0.89 25.65 -4.28
CA GLN A 111 -0.98 26.54 -3.13
C GLN A 111 -2.37 27.17 -2.97
N SER A 112 -3.07 27.45 -4.08
CA SER A 112 -4.41 28.07 -4.05
C SER A 112 -5.52 27.03 -4.15
N GLU A 113 -6.67 27.34 -3.56
CA GLU A 113 -7.87 26.47 -3.63
C GLU A 113 -8.35 26.25 -5.06
N HIS A 114 -8.23 27.26 -5.94
CA HIS A 114 -8.55 27.10 -7.35
C HIS A 114 -7.66 26.04 -8.02
N LYS A 115 -6.34 26.11 -7.82
CA LYS A 115 -5.40 25.13 -8.38
C LYS A 115 -5.60 23.74 -7.77
N ARG A 116 -5.96 23.64 -6.48
CA ARG A 116 -6.38 22.38 -5.86
C ARG A 116 -7.62 21.79 -6.52
N ARG A 117 -8.63 22.60 -6.88
CA ARG A 117 -9.79 22.11 -7.64
C ARG A 117 -9.41 21.63 -9.05
N GLU A 118 -8.53 22.35 -9.74
CA GLU A 118 -8.01 21.88 -11.04
C GLU A 118 -7.21 20.58 -10.90
N PHE A 119 -6.43 20.43 -9.82
CA PHE A 119 -5.71 19.21 -9.50
C PHE A 119 -6.66 18.02 -9.33
N VAL A 120 -7.74 18.18 -8.55
CA VAL A 120 -8.76 17.14 -8.37
C VAL A 120 -9.38 16.74 -9.71
N GLY A 121 -9.80 17.71 -10.53
CA GLY A 121 -10.36 17.41 -11.85
C GLY A 121 -9.39 16.62 -12.74
N MET A 122 -8.12 17.02 -12.74
CA MET A 122 -7.07 16.30 -13.46
C MET A 122 -6.85 14.88 -12.94
N MET A 123 -6.91 14.66 -11.62
CA MET A 123 -6.76 13.33 -11.03
C MET A 123 -7.96 12.41 -11.32
N VAL A 124 -9.18 12.96 -11.37
CA VAL A 124 -10.37 12.20 -11.82
C VAL A 124 -10.18 11.72 -13.26
N GLU A 125 -9.72 12.61 -14.15
CA GLU A 125 -9.44 12.23 -15.55
C GLU A 125 -8.31 11.19 -15.67
N CYS A 126 -7.28 11.26 -14.80
CA CYS A 126 -6.26 10.22 -14.71
C CYS A 126 -6.85 8.88 -14.27
N GLU A 127 -7.73 8.88 -13.26
CA GLU A 127 -8.39 7.67 -12.75
C GLU A 127 -9.20 6.98 -13.86
N ASP A 128 -9.95 7.76 -14.64
CA ASP A 128 -10.73 7.27 -15.77
C ASP A 128 -9.85 6.70 -16.89
N ASP A 129 -8.75 7.38 -17.24
CA ASP A 129 -7.79 6.89 -18.24
C ASP A 129 -7.13 5.57 -17.81
N LEU A 130 -6.78 5.45 -16.52
CA LEU A 130 -6.19 4.24 -15.96
C LEU A 130 -7.18 3.07 -16.01
N ARG A 131 -8.44 3.31 -15.66
CA ARG A 131 -9.52 2.31 -15.75
C ARG A 131 -9.78 1.87 -17.18
N ALA A 132 -9.90 2.83 -18.10
CA ALA A 132 -10.11 2.53 -19.52
C ALA A 132 -8.99 1.68 -20.14
N LYS A 133 -7.78 1.76 -19.59
CA LYS A 133 -6.62 0.96 -20.01
C LYS A 133 -6.42 -0.33 -19.24
N GLY A 134 -7.27 -0.63 -18.24
CA GLY A 134 -7.10 -1.79 -17.37
C GLY A 134 -5.82 -1.73 -16.53
N LEU A 135 -5.39 -0.52 -16.17
CA LEU A 135 -4.25 -0.24 -15.28
C LEU A 135 -4.69 0.11 -13.85
N LEU A 136 -5.98 0.37 -13.67
CA LEU A 136 -6.64 0.52 -12.37
C LEU A 136 -8.01 -0.17 -12.46
N GLY A 137 -8.39 -0.93 -11.45
CA GLY A 137 -9.71 -1.54 -11.42
C GLY A 137 -10.65 -0.87 -10.41
N HIS A 138 -11.82 -1.45 -10.25
CA HIS A 138 -12.83 -0.97 -9.31
C HIS A 138 -12.77 -1.78 -8.02
N ALA A 139 -12.74 -1.09 -6.88
CA ALA A 139 -12.97 -1.76 -5.61
C ALA A 139 -14.47 -2.06 -5.47
N LYS A 140 -14.81 -3.33 -5.26
CA LYS A 140 -16.17 -3.77 -4.95
C LYS A 140 -16.13 -4.55 -3.64
N ILE A 141 -16.79 -4.02 -2.63
CA ILE A 141 -16.60 -4.40 -1.23
C ILE A 141 -17.89 -4.94 -0.66
N HIS A 142 -17.86 -6.16 -0.12
CA HIS A 142 -18.93 -6.73 0.68
C HIS A 142 -18.61 -6.55 2.18
N VAL A 143 -19.61 -6.21 3.00
CA VAL A 143 -19.49 -6.19 4.47
C VAL A 143 -20.15 -7.44 5.03
N SER A 144 -19.33 -8.36 5.53
CA SER A 144 -19.77 -9.68 6.02
C SER A 144 -20.74 -9.58 7.20
N SER A 145 -21.53 -10.63 7.42
CA SER A 145 -22.62 -10.70 8.42
C SER A 145 -22.16 -10.66 9.88
N ASP A 146 -20.89 -10.99 10.14
CA ASP A 146 -20.23 -10.95 11.45
C ASP A 146 -20.05 -9.51 11.98
N VAL A 147 -20.06 -8.50 11.11
CA VAL A 147 -19.96 -7.09 11.53
C VAL A 147 -21.23 -6.62 12.28
N PRO A 148 -21.12 -6.01 13.47
CA PRO A 148 -22.26 -5.46 14.20
C PRO A 148 -23.00 -4.38 13.40
N ALA A 149 -24.34 -4.33 13.54
CA ALA A 149 -25.19 -3.39 12.80
C ALA A 149 -24.77 -1.91 13.01
N GLU A 150 -24.30 -1.57 14.22
CA GLU A 150 -23.84 -0.23 14.58
C GLU A 150 -22.65 0.23 13.71
N LYS A 151 -21.73 -0.68 13.38
CA LYS A 151 -20.54 -0.39 12.54
C LYS A 151 -20.85 -0.40 11.04
N ARG A 152 -21.89 -1.11 10.59
CA ARG A 152 -22.22 -1.20 9.15
C ARG A 152 -22.51 0.15 8.52
N ALA A 153 -23.19 1.05 9.24
CA ALA A 153 -23.47 2.38 8.75
C ALA A 153 -22.18 3.20 8.54
N GLU A 154 -21.20 3.03 9.43
CA GLU A 154 -19.88 3.65 9.31
C GLU A 154 -19.10 3.08 8.13
N LEU A 155 -19.04 1.75 8.00
CA LEU A 155 -18.36 1.09 6.87
C LEU A 155 -19.00 1.45 5.53
N THR A 156 -20.33 1.59 5.47
CA THR A 156 -21.01 2.03 4.24
C THR A 156 -20.59 3.44 3.85
N ARG A 157 -20.44 4.36 4.82
CA ARG A 157 -19.88 5.70 4.56
C ARG A 157 -18.42 5.63 4.13
N ALA A 158 -17.63 4.75 4.72
CA ALA A 158 -16.23 4.55 4.35
C ALA A 158 -16.08 3.99 2.92
N ILE A 159 -16.93 3.03 2.50
CA ILE A 159 -16.99 2.52 1.11
C ILE A 159 -17.21 3.69 0.14
N ALA A 160 -18.21 4.53 0.43
CA ALA A 160 -18.51 5.70 -0.41
C ALA A 160 -17.35 6.71 -0.43
N ALA A 161 -16.74 7.01 0.72
CA ALA A 161 -15.58 7.89 0.81
C ALA A 161 -14.36 7.35 0.03
N CYS A 162 -14.21 6.03 -0.04
CA CYS A 162 -13.15 5.37 -0.80
C CYS A 162 -13.42 5.29 -2.31
N GLY A 163 -14.59 5.75 -2.79
CA GLY A 163 -15.00 5.60 -4.18
C GLY A 163 -15.24 4.13 -4.59
N ALA A 164 -15.51 3.25 -3.63
CA ALA A 164 -15.74 1.83 -3.86
C ALA A 164 -17.23 1.53 -4.09
N VAL A 165 -17.52 0.42 -4.76
CA VAL A 165 -18.87 -0.10 -4.98
C VAL A 165 -19.24 -1.02 -3.82
N ALA A 166 -20.37 -0.79 -3.16
CA ALA A 166 -20.89 -1.71 -2.15
C ALA A 166 -21.51 -2.94 -2.82
N ALA A 167 -21.14 -4.14 -2.37
CA ALA A 167 -21.73 -5.41 -2.80
C ALA A 167 -22.71 -5.94 -1.75
N VAL A 168 -23.86 -6.44 -2.21
CA VAL A 168 -24.91 -7.03 -1.35
C VAL A 168 -24.48 -8.42 -0.88
N SER A 169 -23.78 -9.17 -1.72
CA SER A 169 -23.24 -10.49 -1.39
C SER A 169 -21.75 -10.62 -1.74
N GLN A 170 -21.00 -11.38 -0.93
CA GLN A 170 -19.61 -11.75 -1.24
C GLN A 170 -19.46 -12.58 -2.52
N TYR A 171 -20.53 -13.23 -2.98
CA TYR A 171 -20.51 -14.09 -4.17
C TYR A 171 -20.88 -13.37 -5.46
N GLU A 172 -21.09 -12.05 -5.41
CA GLU A 172 -21.32 -11.29 -6.63
C GLU A 172 -20.06 -11.25 -7.50
N ASP A 173 -20.26 -11.21 -8.82
CA ASP A 173 -19.15 -11.07 -9.75
C ASP A 173 -18.37 -9.77 -9.50
N GLY A 174 -17.04 -9.87 -9.63
CA GLY A 174 -16.11 -8.77 -9.44
C GLY A 174 -15.95 -8.26 -8.00
N VAL A 175 -16.46 -8.95 -6.97
CA VAL A 175 -16.17 -8.60 -5.57
C VAL A 175 -14.67 -8.73 -5.32
N THR A 176 -14.04 -7.64 -4.90
CA THR A 176 -12.59 -7.59 -4.67
C THR A 176 -12.24 -7.80 -3.20
N HIS A 177 -13.10 -7.36 -2.28
CA HIS A 177 -12.85 -7.47 -0.85
C HIS A 177 -14.10 -7.88 -0.08
N VAL A 178 -13.89 -8.68 0.96
CA VAL A 178 -14.87 -8.99 2.00
C VAL A 178 -14.35 -8.46 3.33
N VAL A 179 -15.13 -7.57 3.94
CA VAL A 179 -14.78 -6.90 5.20
C VAL A 179 -15.46 -7.60 6.36
N HIS A 180 -14.65 -8.05 7.32
CA HIS A 180 -15.03 -8.79 8.52
C HIS A 180 -14.86 -7.96 9.79
N GLU A 181 -15.47 -8.42 10.89
CA GLU A 181 -15.24 -7.81 12.20
C GLU A 181 -13.83 -8.14 12.72
N GLU A 182 -13.23 -7.20 13.44
CA GLU A 182 -11.94 -7.44 14.09
C GLU A 182 -12.15 -8.18 15.41
N ASP A 183 -11.48 -9.31 15.58
CA ASP A 183 -11.37 -9.95 16.89
C ASP A 183 -10.43 -9.11 17.77
N ILE A 184 -11.03 -8.28 18.63
CA ILE A 184 -10.31 -7.34 19.50
C ILE A 184 -9.29 -8.06 20.40
N ALA A 185 -9.61 -9.26 20.88
CA ALA A 185 -8.71 -10.00 21.75
C ALA A 185 -7.48 -10.50 20.97
N ALA A 186 -7.70 -11.03 19.76
CA ALA A 186 -6.60 -11.44 18.90
C ALA A 186 -5.77 -10.24 18.40
N ALA A 187 -6.42 -9.11 18.10
CA ALA A 187 -5.75 -7.88 17.68
C ALA A 187 -4.85 -7.32 18.79
N ALA A 188 -5.34 -7.29 20.03
CA ALA A 188 -4.55 -6.87 21.20
C ALA A 188 -3.34 -7.79 21.44
N ALA A 189 -3.53 -9.11 21.28
CA ALA A 189 -2.43 -10.07 21.39
C ALA A 189 -1.39 -9.89 20.28
N ALA A 190 -1.81 -9.69 19.03
CA ALA A 190 -0.92 -9.45 17.90
C ALA A 190 -0.14 -8.13 18.02
N ALA A 191 -0.80 -7.06 18.52
CA ALA A 191 -0.18 -5.77 18.78
C ALA A 191 0.86 -5.84 19.92
N ALA A 192 0.60 -6.64 20.96
CA ALA A 192 1.55 -6.83 22.05
C ALA A 192 2.77 -7.67 21.64
N ALA A 193 2.61 -8.59 20.68
CA ALA A 193 3.63 -9.56 20.29
C ALA A 193 4.56 -9.07 19.17
N THR A 194 4.19 -8.06 18.39
CA THR A 194 4.94 -7.68 17.18
C THR A 194 5.18 -6.19 17.09
N SER A 195 6.36 -5.82 16.60
CA SER A 195 6.61 -4.42 16.22
C SER A 195 5.76 -4.02 15.02
N ASP A 196 5.41 -2.75 14.95
CA ASP A 196 4.64 -2.14 13.86
C ASP A 196 5.50 -1.81 12.62
N VAL A 197 6.79 -2.12 12.64
CA VAL A 197 7.72 -1.74 11.56
C VAL A 197 8.25 -2.98 10.85
N LEU A 198 7.79 -3.23 9.63
CA LEU A 198 8.28 -4.30 8.79
C LEU A 198 9.45 -3.79 7.94
N VAL A 199 10.62 -4.43 8.02
CA VAL A 199 11.74 -4.08 7.13
C VAL A 199 11.58 -4.82 5.81
N LEU A 200 11.44 -4.07 4.73
CA LEU A 200 11.29 -4.60 3.37
C LEU A 200 12.64 -5.01 2.77
N GLY A 201 13.71 -4.31 3.15
CA GLY A 201 15.08 -4.67 2.82
C GLY A 201 16.10 -3.63 3.25
N VAL A 202 17.37 -3.94 2.99
CA VAL A 202 18.53 -3.17 3.45
C VAL A 202 19.44 -2.79 2.28
N LEU A 203 19.82 -1.52 2.20
CA LEU A 203 20.78 -1.01 1.24
C LEU A 203 21.87 -0.20 1.98
N GLY A 204 23.07 -0.77 2.06
CA GLY A 204 24.19 -0.13 2.76
C GLY A 204 23.90 0.09 4.26
N LYS A 205 23.77 1.35 4.67
CA LYS A 205 23.51 1.75 6.07
C LYS A 205 22.05 2.14 6.33
N GLU A 206 21.20 1.99 5.32
CA GLU A 206 19.79 2.34 5.39
C GLU A 206 18.93 1.11 5.13
N ALA A 207 17.71 1.14 5.67
CA ALA A 207 16.73 0.09 5.52
C ALA A 207 15.40 0.71 5.10
N HIS A 208 14.75 0.08 4.12
CA HIS A 208 13.42 0.47 3.69
C HIS A 208 12.40 -0.20 4.60
N VAL A 209 11.54 0.59 5.23
CA VAL A 209 10.57 0.10 6.19
C VAL A 209 9.14 0.47 5.81
N HIS A 210 8.25 -0.50 6.02
CA HIS A 210 6.81 -0.34 5.99
C HIS A 210 6.27 -0.21 7.41
N TYR A 211 5.36 0.75 7.60
CA TYR A 211 4.67 0.93 8.88
C TYR A 211 3.33 0.22 8.80
N LYS A 212 3.15 -0.82 9.61
CA LYS A 212 1.90 -1.59 9.66
C LYS A 212 0.71 -0.66 9.87
N ARG A 213 -0.39 -1.00 9.21
CA ARG A 213 -1.65 -0.23 9.22
C ARG A 213 -1.50 1.20 8.68
N HIS A 214 -0.48 1.46 7.87
CA HIS A 214 -0.34 2.68 7.11
C HIS A 214 -0.26 2.35 5.61
N PRO A 215 -0.75 3.23 4.72
CA PRO A 215 -0.55 3.06 3.29
C PRO A 215 0.94 3.02 2.92
N GLY A 216 1.29 2.32 1.84
CA GLY A 216 2.69 2.20 1.37
C GLY A 216 3.34 3.52 0.94
N SER A 217 2.59 4.62 0.86
CA SER A 217 3.16 5.96 0.71
C SER A 217 3.77 6.54 2.00
N TYR A 218 3.58 5.87 3.16
CA TYR A 218 4.27 6.17 4.42
C TYR A 218 5.60 5.42 4.56
N ASP A 219 5.90 4.51 3.65
CA ASP A 219 7.16 3.75 3.67
C ASP A 219 8.35 4.71 3.56
N ALA A 220 9.42 4.39 4.30
CA ALA A 220 10.55 5.29 4.44
C ALA A 220 11.87 4.55 4.53
N TRP A 221 12.92 5.18 4.02
CA TRP A 221 14.29 4.80 4.30
C TRP A 221 14.71 5.38 5.65
N ILE A 222 15.13 4.52 6.57
CA ILE A 222 15.64 4.89 7.89
C ILE A 222 17.02 4.25 8.12
N SER A 223 17.73 4.68 9.16
CA SER A 223 19.01 4.05 9.48
C SER A 223 18.84 2.58 9.86
N LEU A 224 19.76 1.72 9.39
CA LEU A 224 19.72 0.28 9.62
C LEU A 224 19.65 -0.06 11.12
N SER A 225 20.38 0.68 11.96
CA SER A 225 20.35 0.49 13.42
C SER A 225 18.95 0.75 14.01
N SER A 226 18.24 1.76 13.52
CA SER A 226 16.88 2.07 13.97
C SER A 226 15.88 1.02 13.49
N ALA A 227 16.04 0.53 12.26
CA ALA A 227 15.22 -0.53 11.69
C ALA A 227 15.38 -1.84 12.46
N GLN A 228 16.62 -2.28 12.73
CA GLN A 228 16.91 -3.51 13.48
C GLN A 228 16.32 -3.48 14.90
N ALA A 229 16.38 -2.34 15.59
CA ALA A 229 15.83 -2.19 16.93
C ALA A 229 14.29 -2.28 16.97
N ASN A 230 13.62 -2.05 15.84
CA ASN A 230 12.16 -2.02 15.73
C ASN A 230 11.62 -3.05 14.74
N ALA A 231 12.42 -4.01 14.27
CA ALA A 231 12.02 -4.91 13.21
C ALA A 231 10.90 -5.87 13.66
N ALA A 232 9.81 -5.92 12.91
CA ALA A 232 8.76 -6.91 13.08
C ALA A 232 9.26 -8.31 12.67
N VAL A 233 8.62 -9.36 13.21
CA VAL A 233 8.84 -10.73 12.74
C VAL A 233 8.53 -10.82 11.24
N GLY A 234 9.40 -11.46 10.47
CA GLY A 234 9.30 -11.53 9.00
C GLY A 234 10.02 -10.41 8.24
N SER A 235 10.71 -9.51 8.95
CA SER A 235 11.52 -8.45 8.35
C SER A 235 12.72 -8.99 7.56
N ASN A 236 12.94 -8.46 6.35
CA ASN A 236 14.14 -8.68 5.56
C ASN A 236 15.26 -7.74 6.02
N LEU A 237 16.16 -8.25 6.86
CA LEU A 237 17.28 -7.48 7.42
C LEU A 237 18.61 -7.70 6.67
N THR A 238 18.61 -8.53 5.63
CA THR A 238 19.86 -9.06 5.04
C THR A 238 19.99 -8.75 3.56
N SER A 239 18.89 -8.60 2.84
CA SER A 239 18.88 -8.46 1.39
C SER A 239 18.33 -7.09 1.00
N PRO A 240 18.72 -6.56 -0.17
CA PRO A 240 18.04 -5.40 -0.75
C PRO A 240 16.53 -5.62 -0.79
N PRO A 241 15.72 -4.56 -0.70
CA PRO A 241 14.30 -4.71 -0.94
C PRO A 241 14.09 -5.28 -2.35
N PRO A 242 13.06 -6.11 -2.57
CA PRO A 242 12.68 -6.49 -3.93
C PRO A 242 12.54 -5.22 -4.77
N ASP A 243 13.04 -5.24 -6.02
CA ASP A 243 13.07 -4.05 -6.86
C ASP A 243 11.63 -3.53 -6.95
N GLU A 244 11.39 -2.30 -6.46
CA GLU A 244 10.04 -1.70 -6.32
C GLU A 244 9.29 -1.55 -7.66
N PHE A 245 9.99 -1.88 -8.74
CA PHE A 245 9.66 -1.67 -10.14
C PHE A 245 9.52 -2.96 -10.93
N GLU A 246 9.72 -4.13 -10.33
CA GLU A 246 9.42 -5.40 -11.01
C GLU A 246 7.90 -5.51 -11.28
N ASP A 247 7.57 -6.20 -12.38
CA ASP A 247 6.21 -6.49 -12.86
C ASP A 247 5.40 -7.31 -11.83
N ASP A 248 5.12 -6.76 -10.65
CA ASP A 248 4.26 -7.43 -9.68
C ASP A 248 2.83 -7.36 -10.23
N PRO A 249 2.22 -8.50 -10.57
CA PRO A 249 0.84 -8.52 -11.01
C PRO A 249 -0.17 -8.05 -9.95
N ASN A 250 0.23 -8.03 -8.66
CA ASN A 250 -0.54 -7.49 -7.54
C ASN A 250 -0.46 -5.97 -7.46
N LEU A 251 0.39 -5.31 -8.25
CA LEU A 251 0.51 -3.85 -8.33
C LEU A 251 -0.73 -3.15 -8.94
N ARG A 252 -1.86 -3.85 -8.99
CA ARG A 252 -3.07 -3.57 -9.76
C ARG A 252 -4.32 -3.74 -8.87
N LEU A 253 -4.42 -2.99 -7.76
CA LEU A 253 -5.65 -2.98 -6.92
C LEU A 253 -6.90 -2.77 -7.78
N GLY A 254 -7.91 -3.57 -7.48
CA GLY A 254 -9.18 -3.57 -8.16
C GLY A 254 -9.17 -4.29 -9.50
N LEU A 255 -8.01 -4.64 -10.07
CA LEU A 255 -7.95 -5.62 -11.15
C LEU A 255 -7.89 -6.97 -10.48
N SER A 256 -9.04 -7.40 -9.95
CA SER A 256 -9.26 -8.83 -9.77
C SER A 256 -8.99 -9.45 -11.13
N ARG A 257 -7.86 -10.16 -11.27
CA ARG A 257 -7.70 -11.08 -12.39
C ARG A 257 -8.93 -11.96 -12.33
N ARG A 258 -9.50 -12.31 -13.49
CA ARG A 258 -10.78 -13.03 -13.63
C ARG A 258 -10.85 -14.41 -12.91
N ALA A 259 -9.91 -14.73 -12.02
CA ALA A 259 -9.77 -15.94 -11.23
C ALA A 259 -9.23 -15.72 -9.79
N GLU A 260 -8.94 -14.49 -9.33
CA GLU A 260 -8.46 -14.30 -7.95
C GLU A 260 -9.64 -14.18 -6.97
N PRO A 261 -9.64 -14.95 -5.87
CA PRO A 261 -10.68 -14.86 -4.86
C PRO A 261 -10.67 -13.48 -4.19
N ALA A 262 -11.84 -13.04 -3.70
CA ALA A 262 -11.94 -11.81 -2.93
C ALA A 262 -10.99 -11.85 -1.72
N LYS A 263 -10.31 -10.73 -1.46
CA LYS A 263 -9.45 -10.61 -0.29
C LYS A 263 -10.31 -10.43 0.96
N HIS A 264 -10.10 -11.28 1.96
CA HIS A 264 -10.77 -11.16 3.25
C HIS A 264 -9.92 -10.30 4.19
N VAL A 265 -10.50 -9.20 4.68
CA VAL A 265 -9.82 -8.20 5.51
C VAL A 265 -10.68 -7.77 6.69
N ILE A 266 -10.06 -7.31 7.77
CA ILE A 266 -10.79 -6.74 8.91
C ILE A 266 -11.30 -5.32 8.62
N ALA A 267 -12.37 -4.92 9.32
CA ALA A 267 -13.05 -3.62 9.21
C ALA A 267 -12.09 -2.42 9.28
N ALA A 268 -11.05 -2.54 10.10
CA ALA A 268 -9.99 -1.56 10.22
C ALA A 268 -9.35 -1.15 8.88
N TRP A 269 -9.20 -2.08 7.92
CA TRP A 269 -8.60 -1.77 6.61
C TRP A 269 -9.34 -0.66 5.90
N LEU A 270 -10.68 -0.76 5.85
CA LEU A 270 -11.53 0.18 5.15
C LEU A 270 -11.60 1.53 5.90
N LEU A 271 -11.67 1.48 7.23
CA LEU A 271 -11.70 2.68 8.07
C LEU A 271 -10.39 3.47 7.98
N ASP A 272 -9.26 2.78 8.10
CA ASP A 272 -7.93 3.38 7.97
C ASP A 272 -7.71 3.89 6.53
N SER A 273 -8.14 3.14 5.51
CA SER A 273 -8.06 3.60 4.11
C SER A 273 -8.85 4.90 3.87
N ALA A 274 -10.07 5.00 4.40
CA ALA A 274 -10.89 6.21 4.33
C ALA A 274 -10.26 7.37 5.12
N ARG A 275 -9.66 7.09 6.28
CA ARG A 275 -8.96 8.08 7.12
C ARG A 275 -7.79 8.70 6.37
N PHE A 276 -6.95 7.86 5.76
CA PHE A 276 -5.78 8.29 5.00
C PHE A 276 -6.12 8.84 3.62
N ASN A 277 -7.34 8.58 3.12
CA ASN A 277 -7.74 8.81 1.75
C ASN A 277 -6.76 8.15 0.75
N GLU A 278 -6.37 6.92 1.09
CA GLU A 278 -5.52 6.04 0.30
C GLU A 278 -5.79 4.61 0.74
N TYR A 279 -5.83 3.65 -0.19
CA TYR A 279 -5.95 2.25 0.17
C TYR A 279 -4.70 1.79 0.94
N CYS A 280 -4.92 1.23 2.12
CA CYS A 280 -3.89 0.54 2.88
C CYS A 280 -3.55 -0.83 2.26
N GLU A 281 -2.36 -1.33 2.56
CA GLU A 281 -1.93 -2.66 2.15
C GLU A 281 -2.80 -3.74 2.79
N GLU A 282 -3.39 -4.62 1.99
CA GLU A 282 -4.37 -5.59 2.48
C GLU A 282 -3.75 -6.64 3.42
N SER A 283 -2.45 -6.96 3.25
CA SER A 283 -1.76 -7.96 4.06
C SER A 283 -1.70 -7.61 5.54
N ASP A 284 -1.66 -6.31 5.86
CA ASP A 284 -1.64 -5.81 7.24
C ASP A 284 -2.95 -6.04 8.00
N TYR A 285 -4.03 -6.29 7.25
CA TYR A 285 -5.39 -6.43 7.75
C TYR A 285 -6.00 -7.77 7.36
N ALA A 286 -5.16 -8.73 6.95
CA ALA A 286 -5.62 -10.04 6.51
C ALA A 286 -6.49 -10.68 7.60
N TRP A 287 -7.73 -11.00 7.24
CA TRP A 287 -8.64 -11.71 8.11
C TRP A 287 -8.45 -13.22 7.92
N GLU A 288 -8.44 -13.93 9.03
CA GLU A 288 -8.42 -15.39 9.05
C GLU A 288 -9.72 -15.89 9.69
N ASP A 289 -10.34 -16.87 9.05
CA ASP A 289 -11.54 -17.50 9.58
C ASP A 289 -11.30 -18.04 11.00
N PRO A 290 -12.12 -17.66 12.00
CA PRO A 290 -12.00 -18.14 13.36
C PRO A 290 -11.94 -19.68 13.48
N ALA A 291 -12.66 -20.40 12.63
CA ALA A 291 -12.62 -21.87 12.60
C ALA A 291 -11.27 -22.40 12.12
N VAL A 292 -10.68 -21.77 11.09
CA VAL A 292 -9.34 -22.12 10.58
C VAL A 292 -8.28 -21.79 11.62
N ARG A 293 -8.38 -20.62 12.26
CA ARG A 293 -7.49 -20.24 13.36
C ARG A 293 -7.58 -21.21 14.54
N ALA A 294 -8.79 -21.59 14.95
CA ALA A 294 -9.01 -22.54 16.04
C ALA A 294 -8.42 -23.93 15.71
N MET A 295 -8.59 -24.40 14.48
CA MET A 295 -8.01 -25.66 14.02
C MET A 295 -6.47 -25.62 14.02
N ARG A 296 -5.88 -24.52 13.56
CA ARG A 296 -4.42 -24.31 13.61
C ARG A 296 -3.90 -24.32 15.04
N ALA A 297 -4.53 -23.55 15.94
CA ALA A 297 -4.14 -23.48 17.35
C ALA A 297 -4.25 -24.85 18.04
N MET A 298 -5.30 -25.63 17.73
CA MET A 298 -5.46 -26.99 18.25
C MET A 298 -4.34 -27.92 17.75
N ARG A 299 -3.96 -27.81 16.47
CA ARG A 299 -2.85 -28.58 15.89
C ARG A 299 -1.52 -28.22 16.53
N GLU A 300 -1.22 -26.92 16.66
CA GLU A 300 0.00 -26.43 17.30
C GLU A 300 0.11 -26.87 18.76
N ALA A 301 -1.01 -26.86 19.50
CA ALA A 301 -1.07 -27.35 20.88
C ALA A 301 -0.80 -28.86 20.95
N ALA A 302 -1.34 -29.65 20.03
CA ALA A 302 -1.10 -31.10 19.96
C ALA A 302 0.37 -31.41 19.61
N GLU A 303 0.96 -30.68 18.67
CA GLU A 303 2.38 -30.81 18.31
C GLU A 303 3.29 -30.41 19.48
N ALA A 304 2.95 -29.34 20.21
CA ALA A 304 3.68 -28.92 21.41
C ALA A 304 3.58 -29.96 22.54
N ALA A 305 2.39 -30.51 22.79
CA ALA A 305 2.21 -31.58 23.79
C ALA A 305 3.02 -32.83 23.43
N THR A 306 3.08 -33.19 22.14
CA THR A 306 3.89 -34.31 21.65
C THR A 306 5.38 -34.05 21.85
N ARG A 307 5.86 -32.85 21.52
CA ARG A 307 7.27 -32.45 21.77
C ARG A 307 7.62 -32.52 23.26
N ASN A 308 6.79 -31.94 24.12
CA ASN A 308 7.01 -31.96 25.57
C ASN A 308 7.03 -33.39 26.13
N ALA A 309 6.19 -34.29 25.61
CA ALA A 309 6.21 -35.69 25.98
C ALA A 309 7.50 -36.40 25.54
N MET A 310 7.98 -36.13 24.32
CA MET A 310 9.27 -36.66 23.83
C MET A 310 10.46 -36.14 24.65
N ASP A 311 10.46 -34.85 24.98
CA ASP A 311 11.50 -34.23 25.80
C ASP A 311 11.51 -34.79 27.23
N ALA A 312 10.33 -35.03 27.81
CA ALA A 312 10.21 -35.66 29.13
C ALA A 312 10.72 -37.12 29.14
N VAL A 313 10.44 -37.90 28.09
CA VAL A 313 10.96 -39.26 27.94
C VAL A 313 12.48 -39.25 27.75
N ALA A 314 13.01 -38.32 26.95
CA ALA A 314 14.45 -38.17 26.77
C ALA A 314 15.17 -37.75 28.07
N ALA A 315 14.58 -36.84 28.85
CA ALA A 315 15.10 -36.43 30.15
C ALA A 315 15.06 -37.57 31.19
N ALA A 316 14.01 -38.39 31.19
CA ALA A 316 13.94 -39.56 32.06
C ALA A 316 14.97 -40.64 31.69
N ALA A 317 15.20 -40.86 30.39
CA ALA A 317 16.20 -41.80 29.90
C ALA A 317 17.64 -41.37 30.23
N SER A 318 17.95 -40.07 30.16
CA SER A 318 19.28 -39.56 30.54
C SER A 318 19.52 -39.59 32.05
N ALA A 319 18.49 -39.35 32.86
CA ALA A 319 18.57 -39.47 34.32
C ALA A 319 18.82 -40.93 34.77
N GLY A 320 18.11 -41.90 34.17
CA GLY A 320 18.29 -43.32 34.49
C GLY A 320 19.66 -43.89 34.07
N ALA A 321 20.28 -43.33 33.03
CA ALA A 321 21.64 -43.70 32.61
C ALA A 321 22.73 -43.15 33.56
N ALA A 322 22.47 -42.03 34.24
CA ALA A 322 23.38 -41.42 35.21
C ALA A 322 23.34 -42.11 36.59
N GLU A 323 22.23 -42.74 36.97
CA GLU A 323 22.09 -43.52 38.21
C GLU A 323 22.66 -44.95 38.11
N ALA A 324 22.89 -45.45 36.90
CA ALA A 324 23.42 -46.80 36.65
C ALA A 324 24.95 -46.85 36.42
N ALA A 325 25.64 -45.71 36.53
CA ALA A 325 27.10 -45.56 36.41
C ALA A 325 27.73 -45.26 37.77
#